data_AF-A0A8S3YWM5-F1
#
_entry.id   AF-A0A8S3YWM5-F1
#
_cell.length_a   1.000
_cell.length_b   1.000
_cell.length_c   1.000
_cell.angle_alpha   90.00
_cell.angle_beta   90.00
_cell.angle_gamma   90.00
#
_symmetry.space_group_name_H-M   'P 1'
#
loop_
_entity.id
_entity.type
_entity.pdbx_description
1 polymer ?
#
loop_
_entity_poly.entity_id
_entity_poly.type
_entity_poly.pdbx_seq_one_letter_code
_entity_poly.pdbx_strand_id
1 'polypeptide(L)'
;MNNNAPLAIHINKLKNCRVFCGPVPGSVFIRECTNCTFVLACQQLRIHSTVNTHFYIHVTSKAIVEDSYNVKFAPYNWKYDGLEEHYALTGLNRHRNNWDKVDDFNWLAADAHSPNWSILEDSEQISSWDV
;
A
#
# COMPACT_ATOMS: atom_id res chain seq x y z
N MET A 1 26.78 5.77 4.29
CA MET A 1 26.03 4.70 4.99
C MET A 1 25.44 3.80 3.92
N ASN A 2 25.75 2.50 3.93
CA ASN A 2 25.15 1.58 2.96
C ASN A 2 23.68 1.41 3.33
N ASN A 3 22.78 1.87 2.45
CA ASN A 3 21.35 1.72 2.62
C ASN A 3 20.98 0.27 2.28
N ASN A 4 20.94 -0.61 3.29
CA ASN A 4 20.61 -2.03 3.11
C ASN A 4 19.10 -2.31 3.00
N ALA A 5 18.27 -1.27 2.84
CA ALA A 5 16.85 -1.44 2.61
C ALA A 5 16.60 -1.96 1.17
N PRO A 6 15.66 -2.92 0.98
CA PRO A 6 15.31 -3.39 -0.36
C PRO A 6 14.75 -2.23 -1.19
N LEU A 7 15.29 -2.01 -2.39
CA LEU A 7 14.81 -0.97 -3.30
C LEU A 7 13.46 -1.31 -3.95
N ALA A 8 13.16 -2.61 -4.07
CA ALA A 8 11.93 -3.11 -4.64
C ALA A 8 11.47 -4.35 -3.89
N ILE A 9 10.16 -4.43 -3.65
CA ILE A 9 9.51 -5.62 -3.08
C ILE A 9 8.48 -6.12 -4.07
N HIS A 10 8.52 -7.43 -4.37
CA HIS A 10 7.55 -8.10 -5.22
C HIS A 10 6.78 -9.13 -4.40
N ILE A 11 5.47 -8.99 -4.35
CA ILE A 11 4.57 -9.88 -3.61
C ILE A 11 3.59 -10.47 -4.62
N ASN A 12 3.57 -11.79 -4.73
CA ASN A 12 2.81 -12.49 -5.76
C ASN A 12 2.00 -13.63 -5.15
N LYS A 13 0.75 -13.80 -5.61
CA LYS A 13 -0.07 -15.01 -5.39
C LYS A 13 -0.40 -15.31 -3.92
N LEU A 14 -0.49 -14.28 -3.08
CA LEU A 14 -0.92 -14.47 -1.68
C LEU A 14 -2.43 -14.61 -1.56
N LYS A 15 -2.88 -15.43 -0.60
CA LYS A 15 -4.30 -15.65 -0.29
C LYS A 15 -4.50 -15.70 1.22
N ASN A 16 -5.46 -14.94 1.73
CA ASN A 16 -5.79 -14.92 3.16
C ASN A 16 -4.58 -14.55 4.04
N CYS A 17 -3.75 -13.60 3.59
CA CYS A 17 -2.54 -13.18 4.29
C CYS A 17 -2.66 -11.77 4.85
N ARG A 18 -1.95 -11.52 5.94
CA ARG A 18 -1.65 -10.17 6.43
C ARG A 18 -0.15 -9.94 6.26
N VAL A 19 0.23 -8.88 5.57
CA VAL A 19 1.63 -8.57 5.25
C VAL A 19 1.98 -7.19 5.81
N PHE A 20 3.00 -7.16 6.63
CA PHE A 20 3.54 -5.96 7.26
C PHE A 20 4.91 -5.65 6.67
N CYS A 21 5.09 -4.41 6.23
CA CYS A 21 6.34 -3.94 5.68
C CYS A 21 6.66 -2.55 6.20
N GLY A 22 7.90 -2.36 6.65
CA GLY A 22 8.43 -1.05 7.00
C GLY A 22 8.60 -0.16 5.75
N PRO A 23 9.15 1.05 5.94
CA PRO A 23 9.48 1.95 4.84
C PRO A 23 10.35 1.29 3.76
N VAL A 24 9.96 1.48 2.50
CA VAL A 24 10.68 1.05 1.31
C VAL A 24 11.08 2.29 0.51
N PRO A 25 12.37 2.52 0.20
CA PRO A 25 12.84 3.72 -0.50
C PRO A 25 12.37 3.78 -1.97
N GLY A 26 12.00 2.63 -2.55
CA GLY A 26 11.51 2.52 -3.92
C GLY A 26 10.12 1.90 -3.99
N SER A 27 9.99 0.84 -4.78
CA SER A 27 8.70 0.35 -5.25
C SER A 27 8.21 -0.91 -4.55
N VAL A 28 6.90 -1.04 -4.44
CA VAL A 28 6.22 -2.28 -4.06
C VAL A 28 5.28 -2.68 -5.18
N PHE A 29 5.41 -3.94 -5.64
CA PHE A 29 4.56 -4.54 -6.66
C PHE A 29 3.79 -5.71 -6.07
N ILE A 30 2.47 -5.62 -6.08
CA ILE A 30 1.55 -6.63 -5.54
C ILE A 30 0.74 -7.19 -6.69
N ARG A 31 0.82 -8.50 -6.90
CA ARG A 31 0.15 -9.16 -8.03
C ARG A 31 -0.60 -10.41 -7.60
N GLU A 32 -1.76 -10.65 -8.22
CA GLU A 32 -2.49 -11.91 -8.11
C GLU A 32 -2.86 -12.28 -6.66
N CYS A 33 -3.17 -11.29 -5.82
CA CYS A 33 -3.49 -11.49 -4.41
C CYS A 33 -5.00 -11.49 -4.15
N THR A 34 -5.46 -12.24 -3.15
CA THR A 34 -6.90 -12.32 -2.81
C THR A 34 -7.13 -12.38 -1.32
N ASN A 35 -8.13 -11.64 -0.81
CA ASN A 35 -8.50 -11.65 0.61
C ASN A 35 -7.31 -11.33 1.53
N CYS A 36 -6.50 -10.35 1.16
CA CYS A 36 -5.30 -9.98 1.90
C CYS A 36 -5.46 -8.64 2.63
N THR A 37 -4.55 -8.39 3.57
CA THR A 37 -4.33 -7.05 4.12
C THR A 37 -2.86 -6.72 4.02
N PHE A 38 -2.56 -5.60 3.38
CA PHE A 38 -1.22 -5.07 3.23
C PHE A 38 -1.07 -3.81 4.06
N VAL A 39 -0.04 -3.77 4.90
CA VAL A 39 0.30 -2.62 5.74
C VAL A 39 1.74 -2.23 5.44
N LEU A 40 1.94 -1.22 4.59
CA LEU A 40 3.25 -0.92 4.02
C LEU A 40 3.48 0.57 3.72
N ALA A 41 4.74 0.97 3.66
CA ALA A 41 5.14 2.31 3.27
C ALA A 41 6.17 2.24 2.13
N CYS A 42 5.98 3.00 1.05
CA CYS A 42 6.88 2.96 -0.11
C CYS A 42 6.89 4.26 -0.93
N GLN A 43 7.79 4.35 -1.91
CA GLN A 43 7.79 5.47 -2.86
C GLN A 43 6.73 5.30 -3.96
N GLN A 44 6.64 4.11 -4.56
CA GLN A 44 5.61 3.76 -5.56
C GLN A 44 4.94 2.45 -5.20
N LEU A 45 3.61 2.41 -5.34
CA LEU A 45 2.83 1.20 -5.17
C LEU A 45 2.15 0.83 -6.50
N ARG A 46 2.32 -0.41 -6.94
CA ARG A 46 1.58 -0.97 -8.07
C ARG A 46 0.85 -2.23 -7.64
N ILE A 47 -0.45 -2.29 -7.93
CA ILE A 47 -1.33 -3.39 -7.59
C ILE A 47 -1.95 -3.91 -8.89
N HIS A 48 -1.84 -5.21 -9.14
CA HIS A 48 -2.34 -5.84 -10.35
C HIS A 48 -3.11 -7.13 -10.02
N SER A 49 -4.21 -7.41 -10.71
CA SER A 49 -4.98 -8.67 -10.55
C SER A 49 -5.28 -9.01 -9.09
N THR A 50 -5.63 -8.03 -8.27
CA THR A 50 -5.81 -8.20 -6.83
C THR A 50 -7.26 -7.95 -6.43
N VAL A 51 -7.83 -8.82 -5.59
CA VAL A 51 -9.26 -8.84 -5.30
C VAL A 51 -9.54 -8.88 -3.80
N ASN A 52 -10.57 -8.18 -3.34
CA ASN A 52 -11.06 -8.20 -1.95
C ASN A 52 -9.92 -7.95 -0.95
N THR A 53 -9.16 -6.89 -1.11
CA THR A 53 -7.90 -6.68 -0.37
C THR A 53 -7.85 -5.28 0.22
N HIS A 54 -7.43 -5.19 1.47
CA HIS A 54 -7.27 -3.93 2.18
C HIS A 54 -5.80 -3.47 2.17
N PHE A 55 -5.58 -2.19 1.97
CA PHE A 55 -4.28 -1.56 1.85
C PHE A 55 -4.17 -0.39 2.84
N TYR A 56 -3.37 -0.56 3.89
CA TYR A 56 -2.99 0.50 4.82
C TYR A 56 -1.63 1.05 4.37
N ILE A 57 -1.63 2.18 3.66
CA ILE A 57 -0.47 2.60 2.87
C ILE A 57 0.02 3.99 3.21
N HIS A 58 1.34 4.16 3.08
CA HIS A 58 1.99 5.46 2.94
C HIS A 58 2.74 5.43 1.62
N VAL A 59 2.33 6.28 0.68
CA VAL A 59 2.95 6.33 -0.64
C VAL A 59 3.35 7.76 -0.95
N THR A 60 4.63 8.00 -1.19
CA THR A 60 5.11 9.37 -1.43
C THR A 60 4.88 9.83 -2.86
N SER A 61 4.96 8.94 -3.85
CA SER A 61 4.73 9.28 -5.25
C SER A 61 3.30 8.98 -5.67
N LYS A 62 2.98 7.71 -5.94
CA LYS A 62 1.72 7.30 -6.57
C LYS A 62 1.39 5.85 -6.27
N ALA A 63 0.11 5.57 -6.03
CA ALA A 63 -0.46 4.23 -6.04
C ALA A 63 -1.24 4.02 -7.35
N ILE A 64 -1.04 2.87 -7.98
CA ILE A 64 -1.73 2.49 -9.23
C ILE A 64 -2.36 1.12 -9.02
N VAL A 65 -3.63 0.99 -9.41
CA VAL A 65 -4.34 -0.29 -9.51
C VAL A 65 -4.61 -0.62 -10.97
N GLU A 66 -4.54 -1.89 -11.33
CA GLU A 66 -4.82 -2.44 -12.66
C GLU A 66 -5.45 -3.82 -12.50
N ASP A 67 -6.45 -4.17 -13.32
CA ASP A 67 -7.17 -5.46 -13.26
C ASP A 67 -7.58 -5.92 -11.85
N SER A 68 -7.88 -4.97 -10.96
CA SER A 68 -8.14 -5.24 -9.54
C SER A 68 -9.57 -4.87 -9.20
N TYR A 69 -10.15 -5.52 -8.18
CA TYR A 69 -11.56 -5.33 -7.82
C TYR A 69 -11.78 -5.38 -6.31
N ASN A 70 -12.66 -4.51 -5.80
CA ASN A 70 -12.96 -4.39 -4.38
C ASN A 70 -11.67 -4.27 -3.53
N VAL A 71 -10.80 -3.34 -3.92
CA VAL A 71 -9.61 -3.00 -3.13
C VAL A 71 -9.88 -1.73 -2.33
N LYS A 72 -9.58 -1.75 -1.04
CA LYS A 72 -9.88 -0.62 -0.14
C LYS A 72 -8.61 -0.05 0.46
N PHE A 73 -8.54 1.27 0.59
CA PHE A 73 -7.35 1.99 1.04
C PHE A 73 -7.59 2.74 2.35
N ALA A 74 -6.59 2.72 3.23
CA ALA A 74 -6.53 3.44 4.49
C ALA A 74 -5.12 4.01 4.72
N PRO A 75 -4.94 4.99 5.61
CA PRO A 75 -3.62 5.46 5.99
C PRO A 75 -2.79 4.36 6.64
N TYR A 76 -1.48 4.30 6.34
CA TYR A 76 -0.54 3.46 7.08
C TYR A 76 -0.54 3.82 8.57
N ASN A 77 -0.79 2.81 9.40
CA ASN A 77 -0.96 2.98 10.85
C ASN A 77 -0.17 1.94 11.67
N TRP A 78 0.73 1.17 11.06
CA TRP A 78 1.59 0.26 11.81
C TRP A 78 2.69 1.03 12.55
N LYS A 79 2.76 0.78 13.86
CA LYS A 79 3.77 1.30 14.78
C LYS A 79 4.57 0.12 15.31
N TYR A 80 5.90 0.21 15.24
CA TYR A 80 6.82 -0.81 15.75
C TYR A 80 8.14 -0.16 16.16
N ASP A 81 8.89 -0.83 17.03
CA ASP A 81 10.22 -0.38 17.46
C ASP A 81 11.19 -0.34 16.28
N GLY A 82 11.78 0.81 15.98
CA GLY A 82 12.64 0.99 14.80
C GLY A 82 11.96 1.70 13.61
N LEU A 83 10.68 2.06 13.72
CA LEU A 83 9.95 2.70 12.62
C LEU A 83 10.62 4.00 12.14
N GLU A 84 10.95 4.88 13.07
CA GLU A 84 11.53 6.19 12.75
C GLU A 84 12.94 6.05 12.17
N GLU A 85 13.72 5.10 12.69
CA GLU A 85 15.03 4.73 12.17
C GLU A 85 14.93 4.18 10.74
N HIS A 86 13.92 3.37 10.43
CA HIS A 86 13.70 2.87 9.07
C HIS A 86 13.27 3.97 8.10
N TYR A 87 12.47 4.95 8.55
CA TYR A 87 12.19 6.13 7.73
C TYR A 87 13.46 6.95 7.44
N ALA A 88 14.28 7.18 8.47
CA ALA A 88 15.54 7.90 8.32
C ALA A 88 16.52 7.17 7.39
N LEU A 89 16.65 5.84 7.55
CA LEU A 89 17.53 5.00 6.75
C LEU A 89 17.14 5.02 5.26
N THR A 90 15.83 4.94 4.98
CA THR A 90 15.32 4.86 3.61
C THR A 90 15.20 6.21 2.91
N GLY A 91 15.17 7.31 3.68
CA GLY A 91 14.92 8.64 3.14
C GLY A 91 13.49 8.83 2.61
N LEU A 92 12.57 7.91 2.94
CA LEU A 92 11.17 8.05 2.57
C LEU A 92 10.55 9.23 3.33
N ASN A 93 10.03 10.23 2.61
CA ASN A 93 9.56 11.46 3.25
C ASN A 93 8.25 11.24 4.01
N ARG A 94 8.28 11.32 5.35
CA ARG A 94 7.12 11.11 6.22
C ARG A 94 5.98 12.12 6.03
N HIS A 95 6.28 13.31 5.52
CA HIS A 95 5.31 14.39 5.33
C HIS A 95 4.62 14.35 3.96
N ARG A 96 5.05 13.47 3.06
CA ARG A 96 4.48 13.36 1.71
C ARG A 96 3.71 12.06 1.58
N ASN A 97 2.39 12.11 1.71
CA ASN A 97 1.55 10.92 1.67
C ASN A 97 0.35 11.09 0.72
N ASN A 98 0.26 10.20 -0.27
CA ASN A 98 -0.79 10.13 -1.30
C ASN A 98 -1.61 8.84 -1.17
N TRP A 99 -1.84 8.35 0.05
CA TRP A 99 -2.56 7.10 0.32
C TRP A 99 -3.99 7.07 -0.24
N ASP A 100 -4.63 8.24 -0.35
CA ASP A 100 -5.99 8.47 -0.81
C ASP A 100 -6.08 8.85 -2.30
N LYS A 101 -4.94 8.91 -3.00
CA LYS A 101 -4.85 9.27 -4.43
C LYS A 101 -4.39 8.07 -5.23
N VAL A 102 -5.34 7.20 -5.54
CA VAL A 102 -5.11 5.95 -6.27
C VAL A 102 -5.60 6.11 -7.71
N ASP A 103 -4.70 5.84 -8.66
CA ASP A 103 -5.06 5.82 -10.07
C ASP A 103 -5.44 4.42 -10.49
N ASP A 104 -6.61 4.27 -11.10
CA ASP A 104 -7.01 3.03 -11.76
C ASP A 104 -6.66 3.10 -13.24
N PHE A 105 -5.69 2.30 -13.65
CA PHE A 105 -5.13 2.31 -15.00
C PHE A 105 -6.18 1.97 -16.08
N ASN A 106 -7.13 1.09 -15.76
CA ASN A 106 -8.15 0.64 -16.71
C ASN A 106 -9.41 1.51 -16.69
N TRP A 107 -9.50 2.49 -15.77
CA TRP A 107 -10.65 3.36 -15.65
C TRP A 107 -10.44 4.68 -16.39
N LEU A 108 -10.98 4.76 -17.60
CA LEU A 108 -10.80 5.91 -18.50
C LEU A 108 -11.85 7.02 -18.32
N ALA A 109 -12.87 6.80 -17.48
CA ALA A 109 -13.92 7.79 -17.25
C ALA A 109 -13.39 8.91 -16.32
N ALA A 110 -13.19 10.09 -16.88
CA ALA A 110 -12.63 11.24 -16.15
C ALA A 110 -13.65 11.91 -15.21
N ASP A 111 -14.94 11.70 -15.43
CA ASP A 111 -16.06 12.29 -14.70
C ASP A 111 -16.66 11.36 -13.63
N ALA A 112 -16.15 10.13 -13.51
CA ALA A 112 -16.65 9.14 -12.56
C ALA A 112 -15.51 8.52 -11.76
N HIS A 113 -15.76 8.28 -10.47
CA HIS A 113 -14.85 7.51 -9.63
C HIS A 113 -14.80 6.04 -10.09
N SER A 114 -13.62 5.43 -10.07
CA SER A 114 -13.49 4.00 -10.39
C SER A 114 -14.30 3.15 -9.38
N PRO A 115 -15.07 2.14 -9.84
CA PRO A 115 -15.76 1.22 -8.93
C PRO A 115 -14.82 0.16 -8.33
N ASN A 116 -13.57 0.08 -8.80
CA ASN A 116 -12.65 -1.00 -8.43
C ASN A 116 -11.95 -0.77 -7.10
N TRP A 117 -11.87 0.49 -6.68
CA TRP A 117 -11.27 0.87 -5.41
C TRP A 117 -12.15 1.84 -4.62
N SER A 118 -11.91 1.92 -3.32
CA SER A 118 -12.56 2.90 -2.43
C SER A 118 -11.70 3.15 -1.20
N ILE A 119 -12.06 4.15 -0.40
CA ILE A 119 -11.50 4.35 0.94
C ILE A 119 -12.17 3.36 1.89
N LEU A 120 -11.38 2.73 2.76
CA LEU A 120 -11.89 1.87 3.82
C LEU A 120 -12.53 2.72 4.92
N GLU A 121 -13.79 2.45 5.26
CA GLU A 121 -14.52 3.23 6.26
C GLU A 121 -13.87 3.12 7.65
N ASP A 122 -13.91 4.20 8.44
CA ASP A 122 -13.26 4.24 9.75
C ASP A 122 -13.75 3.13 10.70
N SER A 123 -15.03 2.72 10.61
CA SER A 123 -15.58 1.62 11.39
C SER A 123 -15.07 0.24 10.96
N GLU A 124 -14.59 0.10 9.73
CA GLU A 124 -13.98 -1.13 9.19
C GLU A 124 -12.45 -1.15 9.40
N GLN A 125 -11.85 -0.03 9.79
CA GLN A 125 -10.40 0.09 9.96
C GLN A 125 -9.93 -0.58 11.26
N ILE A 126 -8.78 -1.25 11.18
CA ILE A 126 -8.07 -1.79 12.33
C ILE A 126 -7.25 -0.65 12.93
N SER A 127 -7.55 -0.25 14.16
CA SER A 127 -6.93 0.89 14.84
C SER A 127 -5.53 0.59 15.40
N SER A 128 -5.26 -0.67 15.75
CA SER A 128 -3.97 -1.13 16.26
C SER A 128 -3.71 -2.57 15.82
N TRP A 129 -2.45 -2.86 15.51
CA TRP A 129 -2.03 -4.20 15.11
C TRP A 129 -1.33 -4.88 16.28
N ASP A 130 -1.78 -6.09 16.62
CA ASP A 130 -1.08 -7.00 17.52
C ASP A 130 -0.20 -7.92 16.66
N VAL A 131 1.08 -7.59 16.52
CA VAL A 131 2.07 -8.26 15.63
C VAL A 131 3.40 -8.40 16.35
#